data_AF-A0A391NZK6-F1
#
_entry.id   AF-A0A391NZK6-F1
#
_cell.length_a   1.000
_cell.length_b   1.000
_cell.length_c   1.000
_cell.angle_alpha   90.00
_cell.angle_beta   90.00
_cell.angle_gamma   90.00
#
_symmetry.space_group_name_H-M   'P 1'
#
loop_
_entity.id
_entity.type
_entity.pdbx_description
1 polymer ?
#
loop_
_entity_poly.entity_id
_entity_poly.type
_entity_poly.pdbx_seq_one_letter_code
_entity_poly.pdbx_strand_id
1 'polypeptide(L)'
;MKNISLNIRKLISILGAYGIAFSLFISTGGAWTNTSNIELAFSDVIWRMLIIVISTSIILFLLNNSHRELATSSQKRNIIFLGLCCLTYAYQFQGDFYEYFSWFCLPVIWFIFFLMLCDDINIVWKAFINVAVIFAIISLFYFVFGTCLNIVSESEKTAIYWGTWDSSAIRTFHNLYYEAQFLKINATQFIARNCGIFCEAPMYNFVLCIAVSAELFIMDKVHWWKILILLATIITTFSTTGYLFIVITVLLYLANIIFTKKGGSIHKIAFSILTILGMMIVLGILIHKITTISGAGSVNVRSDHLKACIKAWLDSPILGVGYENQSVIMEYEKYKQGISVGFPYLLATGGMLLSSLLIVPYVKLFKNSFKTKRFEICIFETLFLILYFFTAITFFPILRFYIAYIFVLEFDNLEINNKTDSVKNFITNKLEEFDISAQMFKSYLIKKQKYILLVGIIFVMLLGGNLSLHNQLLSIRGILYLFISFVCGCLISILTVYIILLKKYRKENYEKN
;
A
#
# COMPACT_ATOMS: atom_id res chain seq x y z
N MET A 1 22.97 28.64 23.88
CA MET A 1 23.64 27.73 22.94
C MET A 1 22.92 26.39 22.79
N LYS A 2 22.67 25.58 23.85
CA LYS A 2 21.96 24.28 23.75
C LYS A 2 20.56 24.33 23.10
N ASN A 3 19.75 25.36 23.38
CA ASN A 3 18.42 25.50 22.75
C ASN A 3 18.51 25.87 21.25
N ILE A 4 19.56 26.61 20.85
CA ILE A 4 19.78 26.98 19.46
C ILE A 4 20.24 25.75 18.66
N SER A 5 21.17 24.96 19.19
CA SER A 5 21.60 23.71 18.55
C SER A 5 20.48 22.68 18.43
N LEU A 6 19.58 22.60 19.41
CA LEU A 6 18.41 21.71 19.36
C LEU A 6 17.41 22.11 18.26
N ASN A 7 17.14 23.41 18.12
CA ASN A 7 16.26 23.92 17.06
C ASN A 7 16.86 23.72 15.66
N ILE A 8 18.18 23.93 15.50
CA ILE A 8 18.88 23.69 14.24
C ILE A 8 18.87 22.20 13.87
N ARG A 9 19.15 21.31 14.82
CA ARG A 9 19.09 19.85 14.59
C ARG A 9 17.70 19.43 14.12
N LYS A 10 16.65 19.88 14.80
CA LYS A 10 15.26 19.58 14.42
C LYS A 10 14.93 20.10 13.01
N LEU A 11 15.35 21.31 12.67
CA LEU A 11 15.16 21.87 11.34
C LEU A 11 15.85 21.03 10.25
N ILE A 12 17.10 20.63 10.49
CA ILE A 12 17.87 19.82 9.55
C ILE A 12 17.27 18.43 9.37
N SER A 13 16.80 17.79 10.45
CA SER A 13 16.07 16.52 10.37
C SER A 13 14.81 16.65 9.52
N ILE A 14 14.06 17.75 9.68
CA ILE A 14 12.85 18.01 8.88
C ILE A 14 13.20 18.20 7.40
N LEU A 15 14.16 19.08 7.10
CA LEU A 15 14.58 19.35 5.71
C LEU A 15 15.12 18.08 5.03
N GLY A 16 15.97 17.33 5.73
CA GLY A 16 16.48 16.04 5.26
C GLY A 16 15.36 15.05 5.00
N ALA A 17 14.39 14.95 5.93
CA ALA A 17 13.24 14.06 5.76
C ALA A 17 12.39 14.41 4.54
N TYR A 18 12.16 15.70 4.25
CA TYR A 18 11.46 16.13 3.02
C TYR A 18 12.26 15.85 1.75
N GLY A 19 13.58 16.08 1.76
CA GLY A 19 14.44 15.75 0.62
C GLY A 19 14.48 14.24 0.31
N ILE A 20 14.53 13.41 1.36
CA ILE A 20 14.42 11.95 1.26
C ILE A 20 13.05 11.56 0.74
N ALA A 21 11.97 12.01 1.40
CA ALA A 21 10.61 11.66 1.04
C ALA A 21 10.25 12.03 -0.40
N PHE A 22 10.66 13.23 -0.86
CA PHE A 22 10.49 13.66 -2.24
C PHE A 22 11.22 12.74 -3.21
N SER A 23 12.50 12.43 -2.95
CA SER A 23 13.29 11.51 -3.75
C SER A 23 12.68 10.11 -3.81
N LEU A 24 12.21 9.57 -2.68
CA LEU A 24 11.51 8.28 -2.63
C LEU A 24 10.23 8.29 -3.48
N PHE A 25 9.47 9.39 -3.43
CA PHE A 25 8.22 9.53 -4.17
C PHE A 25 8.47 9.55 -5.69
N ILE A 26 9.37 10.42 -6.18
CA ILE A 26 9.62 10.57 -7.62
C ILE A 26 10.39 9.39 -8.22
N SER A 27 11.29 8.77 -7.44
CA SER A 27 12.10 7.66 -7.95
C SER A 27 11.26 6.40 -8.15
N THR A 28 10.11 6.23 -7.49
CA THR A 28 9.26 5.03 -7.57
C THR A 28 8.44 4.99 -8.87
N GLY A 29 9.10 4.97 -10.03
CA GLY A 29 8.47 4.90 -11.35
C GLY A 29 7.97 6.25 -11.90
N GLY A 30 8.56 7.36 -11.46
CA GLY A 30 8.27 8.70 -11.98
C GLY A 30 8.52 8.81 -13.48
N ALA A 31 7.67 9.56 -14.18
CA ALA A 31 7.81 9.86 -15.60
C ALA A 31 9.10 10.64 -15.88
N TRP A 32 9.52 11.53 -14.98
CA TRP A 32 10.72 12.36 -15.16
C TRP A 32 12.01 11.58 -15.42
N THR A 33 12.11 10.33 -14.96
CA THR A 33 13.28 9.49 -15.21
C THR A 33 13.21 8.67 -16.49
N ASN A 34 12.10 8.80 -17.23
CA ASN A 34 11.74 7.95 -18.36
C ASN A 34 11.24 8.77 -19.56
N THR A 35 11.20 10.10 -19.47
CA THR A 35 10.72 10.98 -20.55
C THR A 35 11.85 11.43 -21.47
N SER A 36 11.56 11.59 -22.76
CA SER A 36 12.51 12.16 -23.73
C SER A 36 12.86 13.63 -23.47
N ASN A 37 11.95 14.41 -22.87
CA ASN A 37 12.12 15.87 -22.73
C ASN A 37 12.95 16.28 -21.50
N ILE A 38 13.15 15.35 -20.54
CA ILE A 38 13.90 15.60 -19.31
C ILE A 38 15.06 14.61 -19.26
N GLU A 39 16.28 15.12 -19.41
CA GLU A 39 17.52 14.34 -19.28
C GLU A 39 17.85 14.06 -17.80
N LEU A 40 16.95 13.42 -17.07
CA LEU A 40 17.17 13.00 -15.69
C LEU A 40 17.26 11.49 -15.63
N ALA A 41 18.47 10.92 -15.60
CA ALA A 41 18.61 9.48 -15.50
C ALA A 41 18.11 8.99 -14.13
N PHE A 42 17.52 7.79 -14.09
CA PHE A 42 17.12 7.15 -12.84
C PHE A 42 18.29 7.05 -11.84
N SER A 43 19.48 6.76 -12.36
CA SER A 43 20.72 6.70 -11.58
C SER A 43 21.04 8.03 -10.89
N ASP A 44 20.86 9.15 -11.58
CA ASP A 44 21.13 10.48 -11.04
C ASP A 44 20.21 10.82 -9.87
N VAL A 45 18.93 10.41 -9.93
CA VAL A 45 17.97 10.64 -8.84
C VAL A 45 18.41 9.92 -7.57
N ILE A 46 18.89 8.69 -7.68
CA ILE A 46 19.35 7.92 -6.52
C ILE A 46 20.65 8.48 -5.97
N TRP A 47 21.60 8.87 -6.80
CA TRP A 47 22.83 9.51 -6.33
C TRP A 47 22.55 10.83 -5.62
N ARG A 48 21.64 11.66 -6.17
CA ARG A 48 21.19 12.91 -5.52
C ARG A 48 20.51 12.61 -4.18
N MET A 49 19.66 11.59 -4.12
CA MET A 49 19.04 11.14 -2.87
C MET A 49 20.11 10.71 -1.85
N LEU A 50 21.09 9.91 -2.26
CA LEU A 50 22.18 9.48 -1.40
C LEU A 50 22.99 10.66 -0.87
N ILE A 51 23.33 11.63 -1.72
CA ILE A 51 24.00 12.86 -1.29
C ILE A 51 23.17 13.57 -0.21
N ILE A 52 21.86 13.70 -0.39
CA ILE A 52 20.97 14.30 0.62
C ILE A 52 21.00 13.51 1.92
N VAL A 53 20.83 12.19 1.89
CA VAL A 53 20.83 11.34 3.10
C VAL A 53 22.18 11.40 3.82
N ILE A 54 23.28 11.28 3.08
CA ILE A 54 24.65 11.27 3.61
C ILE A 54 24.96 12.63 4.26
N SER A 55 24.78 13.71 3.50
CA SER A 55 25.07 15.07 3.97
C SER A 55 24.25 15.42 5.21
N THR A 56 22.94 15.14 5.21
CA THR A 56 22.08 15.40 6.36
C THR A 56 22.45 14.55 7.56
N SER A 57 22.77 13.27 7.36
CA SER A 57 23.22 12.39 8.44
C SER A 57 24.55 12.84 9.05
N ILE A 58 25.54 13.23 8.23
CA ILE A 58 26.82 13.75 8.72
C ILE A 58 26.60 15.03 9.53
N ILE A 59 25.80 15.97 9.03
CA ILE A 59 25.50 17.21 9.76
C ILE A 59 24.78 16.91 11.08
N LEU A 60 23.78 16.02 11.07
CA LEU A 60 23.07 15.61 12.29
C LEU A 60 23.99 14.93 13.30
N PHE A 61 24.93 14.11 12.83
CA PHE A 61 25.94 13.47 13.67
C PHE A 61 26.89 14.50 14.29
N LEU A 62 27.39 15.46 13.52
CA LEU A 62 28.25 16.55 14.02
C LEU A 62 27.52 17.46 15.01
N LEU A 63 26.21 17.63 14.87
CA LEU A 63 25.37 18.37 15.81
C LEU A 63 24.96 17.54 17.04
N ASN A 64 25.21 16.22 17.04
CA ASN A 64 24.90 15.34 18.15
C ASN A 64 25.94 15.46 19.26
N ASN A 65 25.85 16.55 20.01
CA ASN A 65 26.71 16.81 21.19
C ASN A 65 26.29 15.99 22.43
N SER A 66 25.31 15.09 22.31
CA SER A 66 24.91 14.22 23.40
C SER A 66 25.67 12.90 23.30
N HIS A 67 26.37 12.50 24.37
CA HIS A 67 26.99 11.18 24.50
C HIS A 67 25.94 10.04 24.62
N ARG A 68 24.77 10.22 24.01
CA ARG A 68 23.68 9.23 24.01
C ARG A 68 24.12 8.05 23.15
N GLU A 69 23.87 6.84 23.61
CA GLU A 69 24.00 5.66 22.76
C GLU A 69 23.09 5.84 21.52
N LEU A 70 23.69 5.70 20.34
CA LEU A 70 23.01 5.88 19.04
C LEU A 70 22.03 4.74 18.74
N ALA A 71 22.29 3.54 19.25
CA ALA A 71 21.43 2.36 19.06
C ALA A 71 21.24 1.62 20.37
N THR A 72 20.05 1.08 20.58
CA THR A 72 19.77 0.13 21.66
C THR A 72 20.31 -1.26 21.33
N SER A 73 20.41 -2.13 22.33
CA SER A 73 20.85 -3.53 22.16
C SER A 73 20.00 -4.31 21.14
N SER A 74 18.70 -4.03 21.03
CA SER A 74 17.85 -4.68 20.03
C SER A 74 18.19 -4.20 18.62
N GLN A 75 18.37 -2.90 18.43
CA GLN A 75 18.76 -2.31 17.15
C GLN A 75 20.16 -2.79 16.71
N LYS A 76 21.13 -2.85 17.63
CA LYS A 76 22.47 -3.41 17.37
C LYS A 76 22.37 -4.85 16.83
N ARG A 77 21.57 -5.71 17.44
CA ARG A 77 21.35 -7.09 16.96
C ARG A 77 20.70 -7.15 15.58
N ASN A 78 19.71 -6.29 15.31
CA ASN A 78 19.08 -6.21 13.99
C ASN A 78 20.10 -5.76 12.93
N ILE A 79 20.91 -4.74 13.22
CA ILE A 79 21.95 -4.25 12.30
C ILE A 79 23.02 -5.32 12.04
N ILE A 80 23.42 -6.07 13.06
CA ILE A 80 24.32 -7.22 12.89
C ILE A 80 23.70 -8.27 11.97
N PHE A 81 22.41 -8.61 12.17
CA PHE A 81 21.69 -9.53 11.29
C PHE A 81 21.66 -9.04 9.83
N LEU A 82 21.35 -7.74 9.62
CA LEU A 82 21.40 -7.12 8.29
C LEU A 82 22.79 -7.26 7.66
N GLY A 83 23.84 -6.90 8.42
CA GLY A 83 25.23 -6.97 7.98
C GLY A 83 25.64 -8.39 7.61
N LEU A 84 25.29 -9.39 8.43
CA LEU A 84 25.55 -10.79 8.13
C LEU A 84 24.88 -11.23 6.83
N CYS A 85 23.58 -10.96 6.65
CA CYS A 85 22.89 -11.28 5.41
C CYS A 85 23.54 -10.60 4.19
N CYS A 86 23.86 -9.31 4.30
CA CYS A 86 24.43 -8.56 3.19
C CYS A 86 25.85 -9.01 2.84
N LEU A 87 26.68 -9.34 3.83
CA LEU A 87 28.05 -9.82 3.65
C LEU A 87 28.07 -11.26 3.13
N THR A 88 27.22 -12.15 3.64
CA THR A 88 27.10 -13.52 3.12
C THR A 88 26.65 -13.49 1.66
N TYR A 89 25.69 -12.62 1.33
CA TYR A 89 25.24 -12.45 -0.04
C TYR A 89 26.34 -11.90 -0.96
N ALA A 90 27.11 -10.91 -0.48
CA ALA A 90 28.27 -10.36 -1.18
C ALA A 90 29.38 -11.39 -1.44
N TYR A 91 29.63 -12.27 -0.48
CA TYR A 91 30.70 -13.27 -0.57
C TYR A 91 30.42 -14.34 -1.65
N GLN A 92 29.16 -14.74 -1.81
CA GLN A 92 28.74 -15.77 -2.78
C GLN A 92 28.00 -15.15 -3.96
N PHE A 93 28.37 -13.92 -4.30
CA PHE A 93 27.61 -13.08 -5.20
C PHE A 93 27.79 -13.50 -6.66
N GLN A 94 26.67 -13.66 -7.38
CA GLN A 94 26.62 -14.15 -8.77
C GLN A 94 26.15 -13.10 -9.80
N GLY A 95 25.92 -11.84 -9.40
CA GLY A 95 25.38 -10.77 -10.27
C GLY A 95 26.37 -9.62 -10.53
N ASP A 96 25.87 -8.38 -10.58
CA ASP A 96 26.68 -7.15 -10.57
C ASP A 96 26.91 -6.59 -9.15
N PHE A 97 28.17 -6.65 -8.68
CA PHE A 97 28.51 -6.33 -7.30
C PHE A 97 28.44 -4.83 -7.05
N TYR A 98 28.82 -4.05 -8.06
CA TYR A 98 28.74 -2.59 -8.00
C TYR A 98 27.28 -2.18 -7.85
N GLU A 99 26.38 -2.80 -8.60
CA GLU A 99 24.96 -2.50 -8.50
C GLU A 99 24.37 -2.90 -7.15
N TYR A 100 24.67 -4.12 -6.69
CA TYR A 100 24.24 -4.56 -5.36
C TYR A 100 24.75 -3.64 -4.25
N PHE A 101 26.03 -3.27 -4.27
CA PHE A 101 26.59 -2.40 -3.25
C PHE A 101 26.01 -0.98 -3.32
N SER A 102 25.95 -0.39 -4.51
CA SER A 102 25.57 1.02 -4.71
C SER A 102 24.07 1.27 -4.63
N TRP A 103 23.24 0.35 -5.14
CA TRP A 103 21.78 0.51 -5.22
C TRP A 103 21.01 -0.21 -4.10
N PHE A 104 21.63 -1.17 -3.41
CA PHE A 104 21.01 -1.87 -2.28
C PHE A 104 21.67 -1.54 -0.95
N CYS A 105 22.93 -1.96 -0.74
CA CYS A 105 23.59 -1.87 0.56
C CYS A 105 23.76 -0.42 1.03
N LEU A 106 24.32 0.43 0.18
CA LEU A 106 24.66 1.80 0.53
C LEU A 106 23.42 2.63 0.92
N PRO A 107 22.29 2.62 0.18
CA PRO A 107 21.06 3.26 0.61
C PRO A 107 20.53 2.74 1.94
N VAL A 108 20.49 1.42 2.16
CA VAL A 108 19.97 0.84 3.41
C VAL A 108 20.77 1.31 4.61
N ILE A 109 22.11 1.27 4.53
CA ILE A 109 23.00 1.68 5.62
C ILE A 109 22.79 3.16 5.96
N TRP A 110 22.75 4.02 4.95
CA TRP A 110 22.60 5.46 5.18
C TRP A 110 21.20 5.85 5.64
N PHE A 111 20.15 5.14 5.20
CA PHE A 111 18.82 5.33 5.76
C PHE A 111 18.75 4.89 7.24
N ILE A 112 19.35 3.75 7.60
CA ILE A 112 19.43 3.32 9.01
C ILE A 112 20.14 4.40 9.83
N PHE A 113 21.29 4.88 9.36
CA PHE A 113 22.06 5.89 10.06
C PHE A 113 21.30 7.21 10.22
N PHE A 114 20.63 7.69 9.17
CA PHE A 114 19.76 8.86 9.24
C PHE A 114 18.63 8.69 10.27
N LEU A 115 17.93 7.56 10.24
CA LEU A 115 16.81 7.28 11.13
C LEU A 115 17.25 7.18 12.61
N MET A 116 18.41 6.60 12.89
CA MET A 116 18.98 6.53 14.24
C MET A 116 19.39 7.90 14.79
N LEU A 117 19.72 8.86 13.92
CA LEU A 117 20.07 10.23 14.30
C LEU A 117 18.84 11.12 14.50
N CYS A 118 17.66 10.71 14.03
CA CYS A 118 16.42 11.47 14.18
C CYS A 118 15.75 11.16 15.51
N ASP A 119 15.18 12.17 16.15
CA ASP A 119 14.42 11.98 17.39
C ASP A 119 13.06 11.27 17.14
N ASP A 120 12.53 11.38 15.92
CA ASP A 120 11.29 10.72 15.48
C ASP A 120 11.58 9.84 14.26
N ILE A 121 11.51 8.53 14.44
CA ILE A 121 11.73 7.52 13.38
C ILE A 121 10.70 7.64 12.24
N ASN A 122 9.52 8.21 12.50
CA ASN A 122 8.45 8.35 11.52
C ASN A 122 8.53 9.66 10.71
N ILE A 123 9.58 10.48 10.91
CA ILE A 123 9.72 11.81 10.30
C ILE A 123 9.70 11.76 8.75
N VAL A 124 10.30 10.74 8.15
CA VAL A 124 10.30 10.57 6.68
C VAL A 124 8.91 10.16 6.19
N TRP A 125 8.20 9.29 6.91
CA TRP A 125 6.81 8.95 6.58
C TRP A 125 5.89 10.17 6.68
N LYS A 126 6.07 11.02 7.70
CA LYS A 126 5.36 12.30 7.86
C LYS A 126 5.57 13.20 6.63
N ALA A 127 6.81 13.33 6.18
CA ALA A 127 7.15 14.10 4.99
C ALA A 127 6.60 13.45 3.70
N PHE A 128 6.70 12.13 3.57
CA PHE A 128 6.21 11.36 2.42
C PHE A 128 4.71 11.53 2.20
N ILE A 129 3.92 11.48 3.28
CA ILE A 129 2.47 11.73 3.20
C ILE A 129 2.20 13.14 2.68
N ASN A 130 2.91 14.16 3.18
CA ASN A 130 2.70 15.54 2.75
C ASN A 130 3.07 15.72 1.27
N VAL A 131 4.20 15.15 0.83
CA VAL A 131 4.60 15.14 -0.59
C VAL A 131 3.53 14.46 -1.44
N ALA A 132 3.07 13.27 -1.03
CA ALA A 132 2.04 12.54 -1.75
C ALA A 132 0.72 13.32 -1.86
N VAL A 133 0.30 14.02 -0.80
CA VAL A 133 -0.90 14.87 -0.80
C VAL A 133 -0.75 16.06 -1.75
N ILE A 134 0.41 16.73 -1.76
CA ILE A 134 0.67 17.83 -2.69
C ILE A 134 0.54 17.35 -4.14
N PHE A 135 1.20 16.24 -4.48
CA PHE A 135 1.10 15.68 -5.83
C PHE A 135 -0.28 15.13 -6.16
N ALA A 136 -1.02 14.61 -5.17
CA ALA A 136 -2.42 14.21 -5.33
C ALA A 136 -3.34 15.38 -5.69
N ILE A 137 -3.17 16.54 -5.02
CA ILE A 137 -3.93 17.75 -5.33
C ILE A 137 -3.63 18.23 -6.75
N ILE A 138 -2.34 18.34 -7.10
CA ILE A 138 -1.89 18.76 -8.44
C ILE A 138 -2.43 17.81 -9.51
N SER A 139 -2.31 16.50 -9.26
CA SER A 139 -2.76 15.47 -10.17
C SER A 139 -4.27 15.47 -10.37
N LEU A 140 -5.07 15.57 -9.29
CA LEU A 140 -6.53 15.67 -9.40
C LEU A 140 -6.96 16.90 -10.18
N PHE A 141 -6.29 18.04 -9.98
CA PHE A 141 -6.55 19.26 -10.74
C PHE A 141 -6.36 19.02 -12.25
N TYR A 142 -5.18 18.54 -12.67
CA TYR A 142 -4.93 18.30 -14.10
C TYR A 142 -5.77 17.14 -14.67
N PHE A 143 -6.05 16.10 -13.90
CA PHE A 143 -6.91 15.01 -14.34
C PHE A 143 -8.33 15.50 -14.62
N VAL A 144 -8.93 16.27 -13.70
CA VAL A 144 -10.30 16.78 -13.87
C VAL A 144 -10.35 17.87 -14.93
N PHE A 145 -9.55 18.93 -14.77
CA PHE A 145 -9.66 20.11 -15.63
C PHE A 145 -8.91 19.98 -16.95
N GLY A 146 -7.81 19.24 -16.99
CA GLY A 146 -7.06 18.98 -18.21
C GLY A 146 -7.61 17.77 -18.97
N THR A 147 -7.56 16.58 -18.37
CA THR A 147 -7.90 15.33 -19.07
C THR A 147 -9.41 15.11 -19.25
N CYS A 148 -10.24 15.29 -18.21
CA CYS A 148 -11.67 15.00 -18.30
C CYS A 148 -12.49 16.12 -18.95
N LEU A 149 -12.23 17.38 -18.57
CA LEU A 149 -13.00 18.53 -19.03
C LEU A 149 -12.35 19.29 -20.20
N ASN A 150 -11.05 19.08 -20.48
CA ASN A 150 -10.28 19.80 -21.50
C ASN A 150 -10.36 21.35 -21.36
N ILE A 151 -10.45 21.85 -20.12
CA ILE A 151 -10.44 23.29 -19.79
C ILE A 151 -9.00 23.81 -19.76
N VAL A 152 -8.08 23.03 -19.19
CA VAL A 152 -6.65 23.33 -19.20
C VAL A 152 -6.05 22.65 -20.42
N SER A 153 -5.36 23.39 -21.29
CA SER A 153 -4.66 22.84 -22.45
C SER A 153 -3.37 22.12 -22.04
N GLU A 154 -2.97 21.09 -22.78
CA GLU A 154 -1.64 20.51 -22.61
C GLU A 154 -0.54 21.56 -22.84
N SER A 155 0.58 21.44 -22.13
CA SER A 155 1.73 22.34 -22.34
C SER A 155 2.62 21.85 -23.47
N GLU A 156 2.84 20.53 -23.54
CA GLU A 156 3.68 19.90 -24.56
C GLU A 156 3.31 18.41 -24.70
N LYS A 157 3.97 17.73 -25.64
CA LYS A 157 3.92 16.27 -25.79
C LYS A 157 5.32 15.71 -25.64
N THR A 158 5.45 14.59 -24.94
CA THR A 158 6.72 13.89 -24.71
C THR A 158 6.58 12.40 -25.03
N ALA A 159 7.68 11.71 -25.30
CA ALA A 159 7.71 10.25 -25.22
C ALA A 159 7.99 9.81 -23.77
N ILE A 160 7.43 8.68 -23.35
CA ILE A 160 7.81 7.96 -22.13
C ILE A 160 8.25 6.55 -22.51
N TYR A 161 9.46 6.18 -22.09
CA TYR A 161 10.05 4.84 -22.25
C TYR A 161 9.80 4.03 -20.99
N TRP A 162 8.81 3.12 -21.02
CA TRP A 162 8.46 2.32 -19.85
C TRP A 162 8.08 0.88 -20.23
N GLY A 163 8.91 -0.09 -19.81
CA GLY A 163 8.73 -1.51 -20.20
C GLY A 163 8.84 -1.68 -21.72
N THR A 164 7.85 -2.36 -22.33
CA THR A 164 7.74 -2.47 -23.80
C THR A 164 6.90 -1.35 -24.43
N TRP A 165 6.46 -0.38 -23.64
CA TRP A 165 5.57 0.68 -24.12
C TRP A 165 6.46 1.86 -24.51
N ASP A 166 6.72 1.99 -25.80
CA ASP A 166 7.23 3.25 -26.36
C ASP A 166 6.02 4.08 -26.79
N SER A 167 5.63 4.98 -25.90
CA SER A 167 4.45 5.83 -26.11
C SER A 167 4.93 7.19 -26.62
N SER A 168 5.09 7.26 -27.94
CA SER A 168 5.34 8.54 -28.60
C SER A 168 4.11 9.45 -28.47
N ALA A 169 4.34 10.69 -28.04
CA ALA A 169 3.35 11.77 -27.93
C ALA A 169 2.31 11.67 -26.79
N ILE A 170 2.76 11.43 -25.56
CA ILE A 170 1.97 11.62 -24.33
C ILE A 170 1.76 13.10 -24.04
N ARG A 171 0.50 13.50 -23.77
CA ARG A 171 0.17 14.84 -23.28
C ARG A 171 0.74 15.06 -21.89
N THR A 172 1.45 16.17 -21.70
CA THR A 172 1.96 16.62 -20.39
C THR A 172 1.46 18.02 -20.08
N PHE A 173 1.26 18.26 -18.79
CA PHE A 173 0.76 19.51 -18.24
C PHE A 173 1.83 20.07 -17.30
N HIS A 174 2.70 20.89 -17.89
CA HIS A 174 3.87 21.51 -17.27
C HIS A 174 4.83 20.53 -16.61
N ASN A 175 4.91 19.28 -17.10
CA ASN A 175 5.66 18.19 -16.47
C ASN A 175 5.22 17.87 -15.03
N LEU A 176 4.02 18.32 -14.62
CA LEU A 176 3.43 18.06 -13.31
C LEU A 176 2.31 17.02 -13.36
N TYR A 177 1.89 16.62 -14.57
CA TYR A 177 0.95 15.55 -14.81
C TYR A 177 1.12 15.01 -16.24
N TYR A 178 1.09 13.68 -16.38
CA TYR A 178 1.21 12.97 -17.64
C TYR A 178 -0.03 12.11 -17.88
N GLU A 179 -0.61 12.24 -19.07
CA GLU A 179 -1.69 11.35 -19.51
C GLU A 179 -1.11 10.07 -20.12
N ALA A 180 -0.41 9.29 -19.29
CA ALA A 180 0.47 8.22 -19.75
C ALA A 180 -0.27 6.92 -20.08
N GLN A 181 -1.47 6.70 -19.54
CA GLN A 181 -2.15 5.40 -19.67
C GLN A 181 -3.67 5.52 -19.83
N PHE A 182 -4.22 4.64 -20.66
CA PHE A 182 -5.67 4.52 -20.89
C PHE A 182 -6.17 3.12 -20.54
N LEU A 183 -7.35 3.04 -19.97
CA LEU A 183 -8.12 1.82 -19.81
C LEU A 183 -8.94 1.58 -21.07
N LYS A 184 -8.73 0.44 -21.73
CA LYS A 184 -9.55 0.01 -22.86
C LYS A 184 -10.82 -0.67 -22.32
N ILE A 185 -11.97 -0.04 -22.50
CA ILE A 185 -13.26 -0.64 -22.13
C ILE A 185 -13.65 -1.64 -23.23
N ASN A 186 -13.73 -1.15 -24.47
CA ASN A 186 -14.15 -1.92 -25.65
C ASN A 186 -13.13 -1.69 -26.79
N ALA A 187 -13.40 -2.20 -27.99
CA ALA A 187 -12.51 -2.01 -29.15
C ALA A 187 -12.23 -0.54 -29.48
N THR A 188 -13.20 0.35 -29.23
CA THR A 188 -13.18 1.77 -29.67
C THR A 188 -13.19 2.78 -28.52
N GLN A 189 -13.42 2.35 -27.28
CA GLN A 189 -13.60 3.24 -26.13
C GLN A 189 -12.45 3.11 -25.14
N PHE A 190 -11.87 4.27 -24.82
CA PHE A 190 -10.74 4.41 -23.91
C PHE A 190 -11.06 5.45 -22.84
N ILE A 191 -10.68 5.16 -21.60
CA ILE A 191 -10.77 6.10 -20.48
C ILE A 191 -9.36 6.40 -20.00
N ALA A 192 -9.01 7.68 -19.91
CA ALA A 192 -7.74 8.09 -19.34
C ALA A 192 -7.65 7.69 -17.86
N ARG A 193 -6.48 7.20 -17.46
CA ARG A 193 -6.19 6.85 -16.07
C ARG A 193 -5.37 7.98 -15.46
N ASN A 194 -5.67 8.33 -14.22
CA ASN A 194 -4.82 9.28 -13.51
C ASN A 194 -3.45 8.64 -13.22
N CYS A 195 -2.41 9.09 -13.90
CA CYS A 195 -1.02 8.67 -13.69
C CYS A 195 -0.20 9.69 -12.90
N GLY A 196 -0.70 10.90 -12.63
CA GLY A 196 0.07 11.94 -11.96
C GLY A 196 1.41 12.20 -12.66
N ILE A 197 2.49 12.25 -11.90
CA ILE A 197 3.87 12.37 -12.41
C ILE A 197 4.54 11.02 -12.73
N PHE A 198 3.78 9.93 -12.90
CA PHE A 198 4.32 8.57 -13.05
C PHE A 198 4.11 8.02 -14.46
N CYS A 199 4.93 7.04 -14.84
CA CYS A 199 4.86 6.39 -16.15
C CYS A 199 3.57 5.56 -16.32
N GLU A 200 3.01 5.06 -15.22
CA GLU A 200 1.79 4.27 -15.24
C GLU A 200 0.98 4.42 -13.95
N ALA A 201 -0.33 4.20 -14.05
CA ALA A 201 -1.24 4.32 -12.92
C ALA A 201 -0.96 3.30 -11.77
N PRO A 202 -0.50 2.06 -12.00
CA PRO A 202 -0.10 1.15 -10.91
C PRO A 202 1.03 1.70 -10.03
N MET A 203 2.04 2.35 -10.59
CA MET A 203 3.15 2.95 -9.83
C MET A 203 2.67 4.15 -9.00
N TYR A 204 1.87 5.03 -9.60
CA TYR A 204 1.28 6.14 -8.85
C TYR A 204 0.37 5.64 -7.71
N ASN A 205 -0.47 4.66 -8.01
CA ASN A 205 -1.34 4.04 -7.03
C ASN A 205 -0.56 3.44 -5.85
N PHE A 206 0.59 2.82 -6.10
CA PHE A 206 1.43 2.23 -5.05
C PHE A 206 1.86 3.27 -4.01
N VAL A 207 2.43 4.41 -4.44
CA VAL A 207 2.88 5.46 -3.51
C VAL A 207 1.72 6.11 -2.77
N LEU A 208 0.55 6.28 -3.42
CA LEU A 208 -0.67 6.80 -2.78
C LEU A 208 -1.19 5.86 -1.70
N CYS A 209 -1.21 4.55 -1.98
CA CYS A 209 -1.65 3.54 -1.03
C CYS A 209 -0.74 3.51 0.21
N ILE A 210 0.59 3.61 0.03
CA ILE A 210 1.54 3.73 1.15
C ILE A 210 1.30 5.00 1.97
N ALA A 211 1.03 6.13 1.33
CA ALA A 211 0.71 7.36 2.05
C ALA A 211 -0.56 7.23 2.89
N VAL A 212 -1.60 6.57 2.36
CA VAL A 212 -2.83 6.27 3.12
C VAL A 212 -2.56 5.35 4.31
N SER A 213 -1.81 4.26 4.12
CA SER A 213 -1.48 3.34 5.23
C SER A 213 -0.61 4.04 6.30
N ALA A 214 0.36 4.84 5.89
CA ALA A 214 1.21 5.59 6.81
C ALA A 214 0.39 6.62 7.62
N GLU A 215 -0.49 7.39 6.98
CA GLU A 215 -1.36 8.35 7.68
C GLU A 215 -2.29 7.66 8.68
N LEU A 216 -2.90 6.52 8.29
CA LEU A 216 -3.83 5.78 9.15
C LEU A 216 -3.14 5.05 10.29
N PHE A 217 -1.96 4.48 10.09
CA PHE A 217 -1.39 3.52 11.03
C PHE A 217 -0.10 4.00 11.70
N ILE A 218 0.73 4.80 11.03
CA ILE A 218 2.02 5.27 11.57
C ILE A 218 1.90 6.63 12.29
N MET A 219 1.01 7.52 11.84
CA MET A 219 0.92 8.86 12.43
C MET A 219 0.31 8.87 13.84
N ASP A 220 0.85 9.73 14.71
CA ASP A 220 0.29 10.02 16.04
C ASP A 220 -1.05 10.76 15.95
N LYS A 221 -1.25 11.55 14.90
CA LYS A 221 -2.50 12.27 14.62
C LYS A 221 -2.96 11.99 13.19
N VAL A 222 -4.17 11.47 13.06
CA VAL A 222 -4.77 11.15 11.75
C VAL A 222 -5.50 12.36 11.19
N HIS A 223 -5.10 12.80 10.01
CA HIS A 223 -5.69 13.91 9.26
C HIS A 223 -6.57 13.37 8.14
N TRP A 224 -7.85 13.18 8.44
CA TRP A 224 -8.81 12.60 7.50
C TRP A 224 -8.96 13.37 6.18
N TRP A 225 -8.73 14.68 6.17
CA TRP A 225 -8.72 15.45 4.92
C TRP A 225 -7.62 14.98 3.94
N LYS A 226 -6.43 14.59 4.44
CA LYS A 226 -5.36 14.02 3.61
C LYS A 226 -5.79 12.68 3.04
N ILE A 227 -6.37 11.82 3.88
CA ILE A 227 -6.86 10.50 3.49
C ILE A 227 -7.91 10.63 2.38
N LEU A 228 -8.86 11.56 2.51
CA LEU A 228 -9.91 11.77 1.50
C LEU A 228 -9.33 12.19 0.15
N ILE A 229 -8.36 13.11 0.12
CA ILE A 229 -7.67 13.52 -1.11
C ILE A 229 -6.92 12.33 -1.74
N LEU A 230 -6.17 11.58 -0.93
CA LEU A 230 -5.42 10.41 -1.42
C LEU A 230 -6.37 9.32 -1.95
N LEU A 231 -7.48 9.04 -1.26
CA LEU A 231 -8.48 8.06 -1.70
C LEU A 231 -9.18 8.49 -2.99
N ALA A 232 -9.56 9.76 -3.12
CA ALA A 232 -10.11 10.30 -4.36
C ALA A 232 -9.13 10.10 -5.52
N THR A 233 -7.85 10.39 -5.28
CA THR A 233 -6.79 10.20 -6.27
C THR A 233 -6.63 8.73 -6.65
N ILE A 234 -6.56 7.81 -5.67
CA ILE A 234 -6.50 6.35 -5.89
C ILE A 234 -7.66 5.90 -6.79
N ILE A 235 -8.88 6.38 -6.54
CA ILE A 235 -10.05 6.01 -7.34
C ILE A 235 -9.88 6.43 -8.80
N THR A 236 -9.35 7.63 -9.06
CA THR A 236 -9.11 8.15 -10.42
C THR A 236 -7.97 7.43 -11.18
N THR A 237 -7.11 6.67 -10.48
CA THR A 237 -6.08 5.85 -11.17
C THR A 237 -6.68 4.65 -11.91
N PHE A 238 -7.95 4.30 -11.65
CA PHE A 238 -8.61 3.10 -12.15
C PHE A 238 -7.77 1.82 -11.96
N SER A 239 -7.02 1.73 -10.86
CA SER A 239 -6.16 0.60 -10.54
C SER A 239 -6.92 -0.46 -9.75
N THR A 240 -6.99 -1.70 -10.26
CA THR A 240 -7.55 -2.83 -9.51
C THR A 240 -6.84 -3.02 -8.17
N THR A 241 -5.50 -2.87 -8.14
CA THR A 241 -4.72 -2.99 -6.91
C THR A 241 -5.11 -1.91 -5.90
N GLY A 242 -5.42 -0.70 -6.37
CA GLY A 242 -5.92 0.40 -5.55
C GLY A 242 -7.28 0.10 -4.92
N TYR A 243 -8.22 -0.40 -5.71
CA TYR A 243 -9.54 -0.79 -5.18
C TYR A 243 -9.46 -1.91 -4.14
N LEU A 244 -8.65 -2.94 -4.42
CA LEU A 244 -8.40 -4.03 -3.46
C LEU A 244 -7.74 -3.51 -2.18
N PHE A 245 -6.75 -2.61 -2.32
CA PHE A 245 -6.09 -1.99 -1.19
C PHE A 245 -7.09 -1.23 -0.31
N ILE A 246 -7.95 -0.37 -0.87
CA ILE A 246 -8.96 0.39 -0.10
C ILE A 246 -9.83 -0.56 0.72
N VAL A 247 -10.36 -1.62 0.10
CA VAL A 247 -11.22 -2.60 0.80
C VAL A 247 -10.47 -3.26 1.96
N ILE A 248 -9.24 -3.75 1.71
CA ILE A 248 -8.42 -4.41 2.73
C ILE A 248 -8.05 -3.42 3.85
N THR A 249 -7.66 -2.20 3.53
CA THR A 249 -7.32 -1.16 4.50
C THR A 249 -8.49 -0.82 5.40
N VAL A 250 -9.71 -0.66 4.84
CA VAL A 250 -10.91 -0.40 5.64
C VAL A 250 -11.22 -1.58 6.57
N LEU A 251 -11.13 -2.81 6.07
CA LEU A 251 -11.33 -4.01 6.89
C LEU A 251 -10.32 -4.11 8.03
N LEU A 252 -9.02 -3.89 7.75
CA LEU A 252 -7.96 -3.93 8.77
C LEU A 252 -8.07 -2.77 9.76
N TYR A 253 -8.46 -1.57 9.31
CA TYR A 253 -8.72 -0.43 10.18
C TYR A 253 -9.84 -0.74 11.18
N LEU A 254 -10.98 -1.26 10.69
CA LEU A 254 -12.09 -1.67 11.55
C LEU A 254 -11.73 -2.86 12.45
N ALA A 255 -10.96 -3.83 11.95
CA ALA A 255 -10.43 -4.93 12.74
C ALA A 255 -9.59 -4.40 13.91
N ASN A 256 -8.73 -3.43 13.65
CA ASN A 256 -7.90 -2.81 14.69
C ASN A 256 -8.78 -2.16 15.78
N ILE A 257 -9.89 -1.52 15.44
CA ILE A 257 -10.81 -0.96 16.44
C ILE A 257 -11.46 -2.07 17.28
N ILE A 258 -11.94 -3.12 16.63
CA ILE A 258 -12.78 -4.15 17.27
C ILE A 258 -11.96 -5.16 18.09
N PHE A 259 -10.77 -5.54 17.63
CA PHE A 259 -9.94 -6.57 18.27
C PHE A 259 -8.99 -6.03 19.34
N THR A 260 -8.72 -4.72 19.36
CA THR A 260 -7.87 -4.11 20.42
C THR A 260 -8.63 -3.87 21.72
N LYS A 261 -9.95 -3.68 21.68
CA LYS A 261 -10.78 -3.45 22.86
C LYS A 261 -11.34 -4.74 23.48
N LYS A 262 -11.54 -4.71 24.80
CA LYS A 262 -12.36 -5.68 25.54
C LYS A 262 -13.85 -5.35 25.31
N GLY A 263 -14.38 -5.67 24.12
CA GLY A 263 -15.78 -5.45 23.75
C GLY A 263 -16.55 -6.75 23.50
N GLY A 264 -17.89 -6.67 23.62
CA GLY A 264 -18.84 -7.78 23.49
C GLY A 264 -18.76 -8.54 22.16
N SER A 265 -19.10 -9.84 22.20
CA SER A 265 -19.00 -10.77 21.05
C SER A 265 -19.81 -10.36 19.82
N ILE A 266 -20.82 -9.49 19.96
CA ILE A 266 -21.69 -9.07 18.87
C ILE A 266 -20.97 -8.23 17.80
N HIS A 267 -20.06 -7.32 18.19
CA HIS A 267 -19.32 -6.49 17.23
C HIS A 267 -18.36 -7.34 16.40
N LYS A 268 -17.80 -8.39 17.00
CA LYS A 268 -16.97 -9.38 16.30
C LYS A 268 -17.79 -10.15 15.26
N ILE A 269 -19.02 -10.53 15.58
CA ILE A 269 -19.95 -11.18 14.63
C ILE A 269 -20.30 -10.23 13.48
N ALA A 270 -20.67 -8.98 13.78
CA ALA A 270 -20.95 -7.96 12.75
C ALA A 270 -19.74 -7.70 11.85
N PHE A 271 -18.53 -7.67 12.43
CA PHE A 271 -17.29 -7.57 11.68
C PHE A 271 -17.02 -8.79 10.80
N SER A 272 -17.30 -10.01 11.26
CA SER A 272 -17.19 -11.22 10.42
C SER A 272 -18.13 -11.15 9.22
N ILE A 273 -19.37 -10.68 9.40
CA ILE A 273 -20.32 -10.47 8.30
C ILE A 273 -19.80 -9.42 7.30
N LEU A 274 -19.27 -8.30 7.81
CA LEU A 274 -18.67 -7.25 6.99
C LEU A 274 -17.45 -7.76 6.21
N THR A 275 -16.63 -8.62 6.82
CA THR A 275 -15.47 -9.26 6.17
C THR A 275 -15.92 -10.14 5.02
N ILE A 276 -17.00 -10.92 5.18
CA ILE A 276 -17.56 -11.74 4.10
C ILE A 276 -18.05 -10.84 2.95
N LEU A 277 -18.75 -9.75 3.24
CA LEU A 277 -19.15 -8.78 2.21
C LEU A 277 -17.94 -8.16 1.50
N GLY A 278 -16.91 -7.78 2.24
CA GLY A 278 -15.65 -7.27 1.68
C GLY A 278 -14.99 -8.30 0.74
N MET A 279 -14.95 -9.57 1.12
CA MET A 279 -14.46 -10.65 0.27
C MET A 279 -15.28 -10.82 -1.01
N MET A 280 -16.60 -10.63 -0.95
CA MET A 280 -17.46 -10.67 -2.14
C MET A 280 -17.18 -9.50 -3.09
N ILE A 281 -16.92 -8.30 -2.56
CA ILE A 281 -16.49 -7.14 -3.35
C ILE A 281 -15.14 -7.44 -4.02
N VAL A 282 -14.17 -7.96 -3.27
CA VAL A 282 -12.87 -8.40 -3.80
C VAL A 282 -13.05 -9.41 -4.94
N LEU A 283 -13.88 -10.44 -4.76
CA LEU A 283 -14.19 -11.42 -5.80
C LEU A 283 -14.81 -10.74 -7.03
N GLY A 284 -15.76 -9.82 -6.86
CA GLY A 284 -16.36 -9.06 -7.95
C GLY A 284 -15.33 -8.27 -8.76
N ILE A 285 -14.42 -7.57 -8.08
CA ILE A 285 -13.32 -6.82 -8.69
C ILE A 285 -12.39 -7.76 -9.47
N LEU A 286 -12.03 -8.91 -8.90
CA LEU A 286 -11.16 -9.89 -9.55
C LEU A 286 -11.80 -10.53 -10.78
N ILE A 287 -13.09 -10.88 -10.71
CA ILE A 287 -13.85 -11.39 -11.84
C ILE A 287 -13.93 -10.34 -12.96
N HIS A 288 -14.20 -9.08 -12.61
CA HIS A 288 -14.21 -7.98 -13.59
C HIS A 288 -12.84 -7.80 -14.25
N LYS A 289 -11.75 -7.92 -13.48
CA LYS A 289 -10.39 -7.87 -14.04
C LYS A 289 -10.13 -9.01 -15.02
N ILE A 290 -10.53 -10.25 -14.71
CA ILE A 290 -10.26 -11.40 -15.59
C ILE A 290 -11.17 -11.40 -16.83
N THR A 291 -12.33 -10.75 -16.78
CA THR A 291 -13.28 -10.70 -17.90
C THR A 291 -13.03 -9.57 -18.89
N THR A 292 -12.32 -8.51 -18.50
CA THR A 292 -11.94 -7.41 -19.39
C THR A 292 -10.66 -7.74 -20.15
N ILE A 293 -10.55 -7.30 -21.41
CA ILE A 293 -9.39 -7.58 -22.28
C ILE A 293 -8.10 -7.08 -21.64
N SER A 294 -8.07 -5.82 -21.19
CA SER A 294 -6.91 -5.22 -20.52
C SER A 294 -6.58 -5.92 -19.20
N GLY A 295 -7.59 -6.30 -18.42
CA GLY A 295 -7.39 -6.96 -17.14
C GLY A 295 -6.89 -8.40 -17.27
N ALA A 296 -7.41 -9.17 -18.23
CA ALA A 296 -6.97 -10.54 -18.51
C ALA A 296 -5.51 -10.58 -18.96
N GLY A 297 -5.11 -9.68 -19.88
CA GLY A 297 -3.70 -9.53 -20.28
C GLY A 297 -2.80 -9.23 -19.08
N SER A 298 -3.20 -8.27 -18.25
CA SER A 298 -2.49 -7.89 -17.02
C SER A 298 -2.31 -9.03 -16.00
N VAL A 299 -3.30 -9.93 -15.90
CA VAL A 299 -3.23 -11.13 -15.03
C VAL A 299 -2.28 -12.17 -15.64
N ASN A 300 -2.40 -12.46 -16.93
CA ASN A 300 -1.56 -13.45 -17.61
C ASN A 300 -0.07 -13.12 -17.50
N VAL A 301 0.28 -11.84 -17.69
CA VAL A 301 1.65 -11.34 -17.56
C VAL A 301 2.18 -11.55 -16.14
N ARG A 302 1.41 -11.15 -15.12
CA ARG A 302 1.81 -11.35 -13.71
C ARG A 302 1.94 -12.83 -13.33
N SER A 303 1.03 -13.68 -13.82
CA SER A 303 1.08 -15.12 -13.57
C SER A 303 2.27 -15.78 -14.24
N ASP A 304 2.65 -15.33 -15.43
CA ASP A 304 3.83 -15.79 -16.14
C ASP A 304 5.12 -15.37 -15.43
N HIS A 305 5.25 -14.08 -15.08
CA HIS A 305 6.40 -13.58 -14.32
C HIS A 305 6.54 -14.24 -12.94
N LEU A 306 5.43 -14.49 -12.24
CA LEU A 306 5.45 -15.24 -10.97
C LEU A 306 6.02 -16.65 -11.16
N LYS A 307 5.58 -17.36 -12.20
CA LYS A 307 6.11 -18.70 -12.52
C LYS A 307 7.58 -18.65 -12.89
N ALA A 308 8.00 -17.66 -13.67
CA ALA A 308 9.39 -17.46 -14.06
C ALA A 308 10.28 -17.21 -12.84
N CYS A 309 9.86 -16.31 -11.93
CA CYS A 309 10.57 -16.04 -10.68
C CYS A 309 10.69 -17.29 -9.81
N ILE A 310 9.62 -18.09 -9.67
CA ILE A 310 9.65 -19.33 -8.88
C ILE A 310 10.63 -20.34 -9.50
N LYS A 311 10.66 -20.49 -10.83
CA LYS A 311 11.60 -21.38 -11.50
C LYS A 311 13.06 -20.96 -11.26
N ALA A 312 13.38 -19.69 -11.52
CA ALA A 312 14.72 -19.16 -11.26
C ALA A 312 15.13 -19.31 -9.78
N TRP A 313 14.20 -19.07 -8.85
CA TRP A 313 14.47 -19.27 -7.43
C TRP A 313 14.79 -20.73 -7.09
N LEU A 314 14.11 -21.70 -7.70
CA LEU A 314 14.38 -23.12 -7.45
C LEU A 314 15.78 -23.55 -7.89
N ASP A 315 16.39 -22.85 -8.84
CA ASP A 315 17.77 -23.10 -9.28
C ASP A 315 18.80 -22.64 -8.22
N SER A 316 18.48 -21.62 -7.43
CA SER A 316 19.32 -21.13 -6.33
C SER A 316 18.47 -20.65 -5.14
N PRO A 317 17.97 -21.56 -4.28
CA PRO A 317 16.97 -21.19 -3.27
C PRO A 317 17.49 -20.26 -2.17
N ILE A 318 18.76 -20.42 -1.77
CA ILE A 318 19.35 -19.68 -0.64
C ILE A 318 19.79 -18.29 -1.07
N LEU A 319 20.59 -18.20 -2.15
CA LEU A 319 21.20 -16.96 -2.63
C LEU A 319 20.42 -16.30 -3.77
N GLY A 320 19.52 -17.02 -4.43
CA GLY A 320 18.92 -16.53 -5.67
C GLY A 320 19.93 -16.52 -6.84
N VAL A 321 19.46 -16.08 -7.99
CA VAL A 321 20.23 -16.08 -9.25
C VAL A 321 21.11 -14.84 -9.44
N GLY A 322 21.27 -14.02 -8.38
CA GLY A 322 22.03 -12.77 -8.41
C GLY A 322 21.14 -11.53 -8.43
N TYR A 323 21.59 -10.48 -7.75
CA TYR A 323 20.88 -9.23 -7.58
C TYR A 323 20.70 -8.53 -8.92
N GLU A 324 19.47 -8.09 -9.21
CA GLU A 324 19.02 -7.53 -10.49
C GLU A 324 19.29 -8.38 -11.73
N ASN A 325 19.60 -9.68 -11.57
CA ASN A 325 19.87 -10.57 -12.69
C ASN A 325 18.56 -10.99 -13.39
N GLN A 326 17.91 -10.04 -14.06
CA GLN A 326 16.64 -10.22 -14.73
C GLN A 326 16.77 -11.14 -15.95
N SER A 327 17.93 -11.17 -16.63
CA SER A 327 18.14 -11.99 -17.83
C SER A 327 17.86 -13.48 -17.59
N VAL A 328 18.31 -14.02 -16.46
CA VAL A 328 18.05 -15.42 -16.06
C VAL A 328 16.56 -15.68 -15.87
N ILE A 329 15.83 -14.73 -15.27
CA ILE A 329 14.39 -14.87 -15.07
C ILE A 329 13.65 -14.75 -16.41
N MET A 330 14.12 -13.87 -17.30
CA MET A 330 13.56 -13.70 -18.62
C MET A 330 13.62 -15.01 -19.39
N GLU A 331 14.64 -15.87 -19.27
CA GLU A 331 14.67 -17.18 -19.94
C GLU A 331 13.42 -18.05 -19.68
N TYR A 332 12.82 -17.91 -18.49
CA TYR A 332 11.64 -18.67 -18.09
C TYR A 332 10.30 -18.02 -18.46
N GLU A 333 10.29 -16.73 -18.79
CA GLU A 333 9.07 -15.97 -19.08
C GLU A 333 8.70 -15.99 -20.57
N LYS A 334 7.40 -16.02 -20.84
CA LYS A 334 6.83 -15.87 -22.18
C LYS A 334 6.63 -14.40 -22.54
N TYR A 335 6.25 -13.56 -21.58
CA TYR A 335 5.99 -12.14 -21.82
C TYR A 335 7.22 -11.27 -21.54
N LYS A 336 8.01 -10.97 -22.57
CA LYS A 336 9.26 -10.20 -22.48
C LYS A 336 9.02 -8.69 -22.33
N GLN A 337 8.47 -8.23 -21.20
CA GLN A 337 8.12 -6.81 -21.02
C GLN A 337 8.57 -6.15 -19.72
N GLY A 338 9.54 -6.76 -19.05
CA GLY A 338 9.98 -6.33 -17.73
C GLY A 338 9.13 -6.96 -16.62
N ILE A 339 9.80 -7.33 -15.53
CA ILE A 339 9.14 -8.07 -14.45
C ILE A 339 8.09 -7.19 -13.77
N SER A 340 6.89 -7.75 -13.62
CA SER A 340 5.71 -7.03 -13.11
C SER A 340 5.31 -7.42 -11.68
N VAL A 341 6.18 -8.15 -10.96
CA VAL A 341 5.96 -8.64 -9.59
C VAL A 341 7.16 -8.22 -8.72
N GLY A 342 6.93 -7.83 -7.48
CA GLY A 342 8.00 -7.31 -6.60
C GLY A 342 8.62 -8.40 -5.74
N PHE A 343 7.94 -8.80 -4.67
CA PHE A 343 8.48 -9.79 -3.72
C PHE A 343 8.96 -11.11 -4.37
N PRO A 344 8.21 -11.75 -5.30
CA PRO A 344 8.69 -12.94 -5.99
C PRO A 344 9.99 -12.72 -6.76
N TYR A 345 10.19 -11.51 -7.30
CA TYR A 345 11.41 -11.16 -8.02
C TYR A 345 12.60 -11.00 -7.06
N LEU A 346 12.41 -10.41 -5.89
CA LEU A 346 13.45 -10.39 -4.84
C LEU A 346 13.77 -11.80 -4.33
N LEU A 347 12.78 -12.68 -4.22
CA LEU A 347 13.02 -14.07 -3.86
C LEU A 347 13.84 -14.80 -4.92
N ALA A 348 13.57 -14.56 -6.20
CA ALA A 348 14.33 -15.15 -7.30
C ALA A 348 15.78 -14.64 -7.36
N THR A 349 15.99 -13.34 -7.24
CA THR A 349 17.32 -12.70 -7.38
C THR A 349 18.14 -12.73 -6.10
N GLY A 350 17.50 -12.55 -4.96
CA GLY A 350 18.12 -12.43 -3.64
C GLY A 350 18.01 -13.68 -2.76
N GLY A 351 17.26 -14.69 -3.20
CA GLY A 351 17.04 -15.93 -2.48
C GLY A 351 16.31 -15.75 -1.16
N MET A 352 16.29 -16.82 -0.36
CA MET A 352 15.84 -16.75 1.03
C MET A 352 16.67 -15.76 1.85
N LEU A 353 17.96 -15.58 1.52
CA LEU A 353 18.89 -14.74 2.28
C LEU A 353 18.47 -13.27 2.27
N LEU A 354 18.34 -12.62 1.10
CA LEU A 354 17.88 -11.23 1.06
C LEU A 354 16.39 -11.09 1.40
N SER A 355 15.56 -12.08 1.04
CA SER A 355 14.13 -12.07 1.41
C SER A 355 13.92 -12.11 2.92
N SER A 356 14.87 -12.71 3.68
CA SER A 356 14.82 -12.75 5.14
C SER A 356 14.87 -11.36 5.78
N LEU A 357 15.46 -10.37 5.11
CA LEU A 357 15.49 -8.97 5.57
C LEU A 357 14.08 -8.38 5.67
N LEU A 358 13.10 -8.89 4.93
CA LEU A 358 11.70 -8.48 5.05
C LEU A 358 10.93 -9.42 5.97
N ILE A 359 11.09 -10.73 5.78
CA ILE A 359 10.27 -11.74 6.46
C ILE A 359 10.58 -11.81 7.96
N VAL A 360 11.86 -11.80 8.36
CA VAL A 360 12.24 -12.00 9.77
C VAL A 360 11.74 -10.84 10.66
N PRO A 361 11.97 -9.56 10.32
CA PRO A 361 11.42 -8.45 11.09
C PRO A 361 9.89 -8.46 11.10
N TYR A 362 9.24 -8.76 9.96
CA TYR A 362 7.79 -8.87 9.88
C TYR A 362 7.22 -9.96 10.81
N VAL A 363 7.81 -11.15 10.85
CA VAL A 363 7.38 -12.23 11.75
C VAL A 363 7.58 -11.83 13.22
N LYS A 364 8.69 -11.16 13.56
CA LYS A 364 8.92 -10.64 14.92
C LYS A 364 7.84 -9.64 15.31
N LEU A 365 7.56 -8.66 14.43
CA LEU A 365 6.52 -7.67 14.62
C LEU A 365 5.14 -8.31 14.79
N PHE A 366 4.79 -9.24 13.90
CA PHE A 366 3.50 -9.92 13.92
C PHE A 366 3.29 -10.61 15.27
N LYS A 367 4.24 -11.43 15.72
CA LYS A 367 4.19 -12.09 17.04
C LYS A 367 4.02 -11.08 18.19
N ASN A 368 4.79 -9.99 18.15
CA ASN A 368 4.73 -8.97 19.19
C ASN A 368 3.39 -8.21 19.19
N SER A 369 2.82 -7.96 18.01
CA SER A 369 1.55 -7.24 17.84
C SER A 369 0.38 -8.00 18.45
N PHE A 370 0.36 -9.34 18.30
CA PHE A 370 -0.63 -10.18 18.98
C PHE A 370 -0.42 -10.23 20.50
N LYS A 371 0.83 -10.26 20.96
CA LYS A 371 1.16 -10.24 22.39
C LYS A 371 0.74 -8.93 23.06
N THR A 372 0.98 -7.80 22.40
CA THR A 372 0.72 -6.44 22.92
C THR A 372 -0.66 -5.90 22.57
N LYS A 373 -1.39 -6.57 21.66
CA LYS A 373 -2.64 -6.10 21.03
C LYS A 373 -2.50 -4.73 20.37
N ARG A 374 -1.36 -4.49 19.72
CA ARG A 374 -1.08 -3.27 18.96
C ARG A 374 -0.84 -3.64 17.53
N PHE A 375 -1.84 -3.45 16.67
CA PHE A 375 -1.80 -3.94 15.31
C PHE A 375 -1.47 -2.84 14.31
N GLU A 376 -1.38 -1.56 14.71
CA GLU A 376 -1.19 -0.43 13.80
C GLU A 376 0.01 -0.63 12.86
N ILE A 377 1.21 -0.76 13.43
CA ILE A 377 2.43 -0.96 12.65
C ILE A 377 2.37 -2.29 11.89
N CYS A 378 1.88 -3.36 12.52
CA CYS A 378 1.71 -4.65 11.84
C CYS A 378 0.83 -4.53 10.59
N ILE A 379 -0.26 -3.77 10.66
CA ILE A 379 -1.18 -3.54 9.54
C ILE A 379 -0.49 -2.73 8.46
N PHE A 380 0.23 -1.65 8.81
CA PHE A 380 1.04 -0.88 7.84
C PHE A 380 1.99 -1.79 7.06
N GLU A 381 2.72 -2.65 7.78
CA GLU A 381 3.70 -3.58 7.23
C GLU A 381 3.04 -4.65 6.36
N THR A 382 1.94 -5.25 6.82
CA THR A 382 1.16 -6.20 6.02
C THR A 382 0.66 -5.54 4.72
N LEU A 383 0.17 -4.30 4.79
CA LEU A 383 -0.29 -3.56 3.63
C LEU A 383 0.86 -3.24 2.66
N PHE A 384 2.03 -2.84 3.17
CA PHE A 384 3.22 -2.62 2.35
C PHE A 384 3.64 -3.91 1.63
N LEU A 385 3.73 -5.04 2.35
CA LEU A 385 4.14 -6.32 1.77
C LEU A 385 3.14 -6.83 0.72
N ILE A 386 1.83 -6.66 0.94
CA ILE A 386 0.80 -7.00 -0.07
C ILE A 386 1.01 -6.16 -1.33
N LEU A 387 1.19 -4.84 -1.20
CA LEU A 387 1.45 -3.97 -2.35
C LEU A 387 2.74 -4.35 -3.08
N TYR A 388 3.81 -4.62 -2.32
CA TYR A 388 5.10 -5.03 -2.85
C TYR A 388 5.02 -6.36 -3.61
N PHE A 389 4.21 -7.31 -3.14
CA PHE A 389 4.03 -8.58 -3.84
C PHE A 389 3.57 -8.37 -5.29
N PHE A 390 2.65 -7.43 -5.52
CA PHE A 390 2.00 -7.20 -6.82
C PHE A 390 2.58 -6.06 -7.67
N THR A 391 3.54 -5.30 -7.12
CA THR A 391 4.10 -4.11 -7.76
C THR A 391 5.61 -4.28 -7.87
N ALA A 392 6.16 -4.10 -9.07
CA ALA A 392 7.57 -4.27 -9.36
C ALA A 392 8.41 -3.12 -8.80
N ILE A 393 8.48 -3.00 -7.46
CA ILE A 393 9.24 -1.95 -6.78
C ILE A 393 10.62 -2.42 -6.28
N THR A 394 11.07 -3.62 -6.71
CA THR A 394 12.25 -4.29 -6.15
C THR A 394 13.55 -3.52 -6.33
N PHE A 395 13.67 -2.64 -7.31
CA PHE A 395 14.87 -1.83 -7.57
C PHE A 395 14.81 -0.43 -6.97
N PHE A 396 13.63 -0.03 -6.50
CA PHE A 396 13.39 1.36 -6.13
C PHE A 396 13.87 1.65 -4.69
N PRO A 397 14.37 2.86 -4.42
CA PRO A 397 14.83 3.26 -3.10
C PRO A 397 13.80 3.10 -1.98
N ILE A 398 12.51 3.19 -2.30
CA ILE A 398 11.43 3.04 -1.31
C ILE A 398 11.44 1.69 -0.60
N LEU A 399 11.86 0.61 -1.27
CA LEU A 399 12.05 -0.70 -0.65
C LEU A 399 13.22 -0.68 0.34
N ARG A 400 14.35 -0.06 -0.03
CA ARG A 400 15.52 0.05 0.85
C ARG A 400 15.20 0.91 2.07
N PHE A 401 14.48 2.00 1.88
CA PHE A 401 14.01 2.83 2.97
C PHE A 401 13.08 2.04 3.91
N TYR A 402 12.15 1.26 3.37
CA TYR A 402 11.29 0.39 4.17
C TYR A 402 12.10 -0.66 4.96
N ILE A 403 13.09 -1.32 4.34
CA ILE A 403 14.01 -2.22 5.04
C ILE A 403 14.75 -1.47 6.17
N ALA A 404 15.29 -0.28 5.91
CA ALA A 404 15.95 0.50 6.94
C ALA A 404 15.01 0.84 8.11
N TYR A 405 13.77 1.25 7.79
CA TYR A 405 12.75 1.58 8.78
C TYR A 405 12.44 0.42 9.72
N ILE A 406 12.17 -0.78 9.18
CA ILE A 406 11.80 -1.95 10.01
C ILE A 406 12.94 -2.47 10.89
N PHE A 407 14.20 -2.23 10.49
CA PHE A 407 15.37 -2.63 11.26
C PHE A 407 15.64 -1.70 12.45
N VAL A 408 15.38 -0.40 12.29
CA VAL A 408 15.51 0.60 13.35
C VAL A 408 14.31 0.58 14.29
N LEU A 409 13.14 0.18 13.80
CA LEU A 409 11.91 0.13 14.58
C LEU A 409 12.00 -0.83 15.78
N GLU A 410 11.78 -0.29 16.98
CA GLU A 410 11.85 -1.07 18.22
C GLU A 410 10.50 -1.69 18.58
N PHE A 411 10.29 -2.94 18.19
CA PHE A 411 9.06 -3.65 18.50
C PHE A 411 8.82 -3.81 20.02
N ASP A 412 9.89 -3.96 20.80
CA ASP A 412 9.81 -4.31 22.22
C ASP A 412 9.55 -3.07 23.13
N ASN A 413 9.77 -1.85 22.62
CA ASN A 413 9.70 -0.58 23.37
C ASN A 413 8.73 0.44 22.76
N LEU A 414 7.77 0.03 21.91
CA LEU A 414 6.78 0.97 21.37
C LEU A 414 6.05 1.66 22.55
N GLU A 415 6.40 2.91 22.85
CA GLU A 415 5.77 3.69 23.91
C GLU A 415 4.29 3.89 23.61
N ILE A 416 3.48 4.06 24.67
CA ILE A 416 2.05 4.37 24.56
C ILE A 416 1.94 5.83 24.12
N ASN A 417 2.08 6.10 22.82
CA ASN A 417 1.62 7.38 22.29
C ASN A 417 0.11 7.32 22.14
N ASN A 418 -0.59 8.24 22.81
CA ASN A 418 -2.02 8.43 22.65
C ASN A 418 -2.31 8.93 21.24
N LYS A 419 -2.46 7.99 20.29
CA LYS A 419 -2.83 8.29 18.92
C LYS A 419 -4.17 9.00 18.88
N THR A 420 -4.20 10.19 18.28
CA THR A 420 -5.40 11.00 18.10
C THR A 420 -6.02 10.71 16.74
N ASP A 421 -7.15 10.02 16.75
CA ASP A 421 -7.93 9.71 15.56
C ASP A 421 -9.41 9.95 15.85
N SER A 422 -9.95 11.01 15.27
CA SER A 422 -11.34 11.45 15.50
C SER A 422 -12.36 10.40 15.06
N VAL A 423 -12.10 9.69 13.96
CA VAL A 423 -13.02 8.66 13.44
C VAL A 423 -12.90 7.39 14.27
N LYS A 424 -11.68 6.96 14.64
CA LYS A 424 -11.49 5.82 15.56
C LYS A 424 -12.19 6.10 16.88
N ASN A 425 -12.01 7.29 17.45
CA ASN A 425 -12.65 7.69 18.71
C ASN A 425 -14.17 7.74 18.56
N PHE A 426 -14.70 8.31 17.48
CA PHE A 426 -16.13 8.34 17.20
C PHE A 426 -16.74 6.94 17.10
N ILE A 427 -16.13 6.05 16.30
CA ILE A 427 -16.58 4.66 16.14
C ILE A 427 -16.47 3.94 17.48
N THR A 428 -15.36 4.11 18.20
CA THR A 428 -15.12 3.46 19.49
C THR A 428 -16.17 3.87 20.52
N ASN A 429 -16.40 5.18 20.71
CA ASN A 429 -17.42 5.69 21.63
C ASN A 429 -18.81 5.16 21.24
N LYS A 430 -19.11 5.12 19.94
CA LYS A 430 -20.35 4.53 19.45
C LYS A 430 -20.46 3.04 19.74
N LEU A 431 -19.39 2.26 19.65
CA LEU A 431 -19.41 0.83 19.98
C LEU A 431 -19.59 0.61 21.50
N GLU A 432 -18.95 1.43 22.34
CA GLU A 432 -19.06 1.36 23.81
C GLU A 432 -20.45 1.71 24.35
N GLU A 433 -21.20 2.57 23.65
CA GLU A 433 -22.61 2.84 23.96
C GLU A 433 -23.50 1.58 23.86
N PHE A 434 -23.03 0.48 23.24
CA PHE A 434 -23.86 -0.68 22.88
C PHE A 434 -23.29 -2.03 23.36
N ASP A 435 -23.39 -2.32 24.66
CA ASP A 435 -23.07 -3.66 25.18
C ASP A 435 -24.27 -4.62 25.09
N ILE A 436 -24.51 -5.15 23.87
CA ILE A 436 -25.59 -6.10 23.61
C ILE A 436 -25.03 -7.52 23.54
N SER A 437 -25.64 -8.46 24.27
CA SER A 437 -25.21 -9.86 24.24
C SER A 437 -25.45 -10.50 22.88
N ALA A 438 -24.50 -11.33 22.42
CA ALA A 438 -24.65 -12.07 21.17
C ALA A 438 -25.90 -13.00 21.16
N GLN A 439 -26.34 -13.48 22.32
CA GLN A 439 -27.57 -14.25 22.45
C GLN A 439 -28.83 -13.42 22.12
N MET A 440 -28.88 -12.15 22.56
CA MET A 440 -29.98 -11.25 22.23
C MET A 440 -30.01 -10.94 20.73
N PHE A 441 -28.85 -10.76 20.10
CA PHE A 441 -28.78 -10.59 18.64
C PHE A 441 -29.28 -11.82 17.88
N LYS A 442 -28.85 -13.02 18.32
CA LYS A 442 -29.29 -14.28 17.73
C LYS A 442 -30.81 -14.44 17.80
N SER A 443 -31.43 -14.14 18.94
CA SER A 443 -32.88 -14.24 19.10
C SER A 443 -33.63 -13.23 18.20
N TYR A 444 -33.08 -12.03 18.02
CA TYR A 444 -33.65 -11.02 17.14
C TYR A 444 -33.52 -11.39 15.65
N LEU A 445 -32.40 -12.01 15.25
CA LEU A 445 -32.21 -12.54 13.90
C LEU A 445 -33.22 -13.63 13.58
N ILE A 446 -33.47 -14.57 14.49
CA ILE A 446 -34.48 -15.63 14.31
C ILE A 446 -35.86 -15.01 14.06
N LYS A 447 -36.24 -13.97 14.84
CA LYS A 447 -37.51 -13.24 14.64
C LYS A 447 -37.61 -12.54 13.28
N LYS A 448 -36.47 -12.16 12.67
CA LYS A 448 -36.41 -11.43 11.39
C LYS A 448 -35.96 -12.30 10.21
N GLN A 449 -35.81 -13.61 10.38
CA GLN A 449 -35.31 -14.52 9.36
C GLN A 449 -36.09 -14.46 8.03
N LYS A 450 -37.43 -14.38 8.10
CA LYS A 450 -38.28 -14.26 6.90
C LYS A 450 -38.01 -12.96 6.12
N TYR A 451 -37.78 -11.85 6.82
CA TYR A 451 -37.43 -10.58 6.19
C TYR A 451 -36.05 -10.63 5.54
N ILE A 452 -35.07 -11.22 6.22
CA ILE A 452 -33.70 -11.43 5.70
C ILE A 452 -33.74 -12.22 4.39
N LEU A 453 -34.50 -13.32 4.38
CA LEU A 453 -34.67 -14.16 3.18
C LEU A 453 -35.35 -13.41 2.04
N LEU A 454 -36.41 -12.63 2.34
CA LEU A 454 -37.12 -11.83 1.36
C LEU A 454 -36.22 -10.77 0.72
N VAL A 455 -35.40 -10.06 1.51
CA VAL A 455 -34.44 -9.08 0.99
C VAL A 455 -33.38 -9.76 0.12
N GLY A 456 -32.91 -10.94 0.52
CA GLY A 456 -32.04 -11.77 -0.32
C GLY A 456 -32.66 -12.07 -1.69
N ILE A 457 -33.92 -12.49 -1.72
CA ILE A 457 -34.66 -12.77 -2.96
C ILE A 457 -34.83 -11.50 -3.82
N ILE A 458 -35.15 -10.36 -3.20
CA ILE A 458 -35.27 -9.07 -3.92
C ILE A 458 -33.92 -8.68 -4.54
N PHE A 459 -32.81 -8.88 -3.83
CA PHE A 459 -31.47 -8.63 -4.38
C PHE A 459 -31.19 -9.48 -5.62
N VAL A 460 -31.55 -10.77 -5.58
CA VAL A 460 -31.46 -11.67 -6.75
C VAL A 460 -32.29 -11.14 -7.91
N MET A 461 -33.51 -10.68 -7.67
CA MET A 461 -34.37 -10.13 -8.73
C MET A 461 -33.79 -8.84 -9.33
N LEU A 462 -33.27 -7.93 -8.50
CA LEU A 462 -32.75 -6.63 -8.93
C LEU A 462 -31.39 -6.73 -9.65
N LEU A 463 -30.45 -7.47 -9.07
CA LEU A 463 -29.07 -7.56 -9.57
C LEU A 463 -28.89 -8.78 -10.48
N GLY A 464 -29.40 -9.93 -10.06
CA GLY A 464 -29.29 -11.17 -10.83
C GLY A 464 -30.19 -11.20 -12.07
N GLY A 465 -31.38 -10.60 -12.01
CA GLY A 465 -32.26 -10.45 -13.18
C GLY A 465 -31.64 -9.61 -14.29
N ASN A 466 -31.03 -8.46 -13.94
CA ASN A 466 -30.34 -7.60 -14.91
C ASN A 466 -29.11 -8.26 -15.55
N LEU A 467 -28.33 -9.02 -14.78
CA LEU A 467 -27.15 -9.74 -15.29
C LEU A 467 -27.51 -10.95 -16.17
N SER A 468 -28.63 -11.62 -15.89
CA SER A 468 -29.15 -12.72 -16.72
C SER A 468 -29.71 -12.24 -18.05
N LEU A 469 -30.35 -11.07 -18.07
CA LEU A 469 -30.90 -10.45 -19.29
C LEU A 469 -29.79 -10.08 -20.28
N HIS A 470 -28.62 -9.66 -19.79
CA HIS A 470 -27.55 -9.19 -20.67
C HIS A 470 -26.72 -10.31 -21.32
N ASN A 471 -26.67 -11.49 -20.71
CA ASN A 471 -25.79 -12.60 -21.13
C ASN A 471 -26.49 -13.75 -21.87
N GLN A 472 -27.79 -13.65 -22.18
CA GLN A 472 -28.59 -14.62 -22.95
C GLN A 472 -28.13 -16.09 -22.79
N LEU A 473 -28.04 -16.61 -21.57
CA LEU A 473 -28.05 -18.05 -21.24
C LEU A 473 -27.81 -18.24 -19.73
N LEU A 474 -28.50 -19.23 -19.17
CA LEU A 474 -28.39 -19.74 -17.80
C LEU A 474 -27.06 -20.50 -17.63
N SER A 475 -25.94 -19.79 -17.84
CA SER A 475 -24.60 -20.34 -17.68
C SER A 475 -24.27 -20.54 -16.20
N ILE A 476 -23.29 -21.40 -15.90
CA ILE A 476 -22.73 -21.59 -14.54
C ILE A 476 -22.34 -20.24 -13.91
N ARG A 477 -21.88 -19.27 -14.73
CA ARG A 477 -21.58 -17.91 -14.29
C ARG A 477 -22.84 -17.17 -13.84
N GLY A 478 -23.95 -17.27 -14.57
CA GLY A 478 -25.23 -16.68 -14.20
C GLY A 478 -25.74 -17.20 -12.86
N ILE A 479 -25.66 -18.51 -12.63
CA ILE A 479 -26.03 -19.14 -11.35
C ILE A 479 -25.12 -18.63 -10.21
N LEU A 480 -23.81 -18.52 -10.46
CA LEU A 480 -22.87 -17.97 -9.47
C LEU A 480 -23.21 -16.52 -9.11
N TYR A 481 -23.54 -15.67 -10.09
CA TYR A 481 -23.93 -14.28 -9.83
C TYR A 481 -25.25 -14.17 -9.06
N LEU A 482 -26.25 -15.00 -9.38
CA LEU A 482 -27.50 -15.08 -8.63
C LEU A 482 -27.25 -15.48 -7.18
N PHE A 483 -26.40 -16.49 -6.95
CA PHE A 483 -26.04 -16.94 -5.60
C PHE A 483 -25.28 -15.86 -4.81
N ILE A 484 -24.29 -15.22 -5.43
CA ILE A 484 -23.54 -14.10 -4.83
C ILE A 484 -24.50 -12.94 -4.48
N SER A 485 -25.41 -12.60 -5.40
CA SER A 485 -26.40 -11.55 -5.16
C SER A 485 -27.31 -11.86 -3.97
N PHE A 486 -27.80 -13.11 -3.89
CA PHE A 486 -28.61 -13.58 -2.76
C PHE A 486 -27.87 -13.47 -1.43
N VAL A 487 -26.63 -13.97 -1.37
CA VAL A 487 -25.80 -13.95 -0.16
C VAL A 487 -25.50 -12.51 0.26
N CYS A 488 -25.18 -11.61 -0.69
CA CYS A 488 -25.01 -10.19 -0.41
C CYS A 488 -26.26 -9.57 0.21
N GLY A 489 -27.43 -9.79 -0.39
CA GLY A 489 -28.70 -9.28 0.12
C GLY A 489 -28.99 -9.77 1.55
N CYS A 490 -28.76 -11.07 1.80
CA CYS A 490 -28.87 -11.65 3.14
C CYS A 490 -27.91 -10.98 4.13
N LEU A 491 -26.62 -10.85 3.82
CA LEU A 491 -25.63 -10.26 4.72
C LEU A 491 -25.89 -8.77 5.00
N ILE A 492 -26.29 -8.00 3.98
CA ILE A 492 -26.70 -6.59 4.14
C ILE A 492 -27.91 -6.47 5.06
N SER A 493 -28.90 -7.35 4.89
CA SER A 493 -30.08 -7.34 5.76
C SER A 493 -29.75 -7.72 7.20
N ILE A 494 -28.80 -8.65 7.44
CA ILE A 494 -28.30 -8.99 8.78
C ILE A 494 -27.59 -7.79 9.42
N LEU A 495 -26.74 -7.07 8.68
CA LEU A 495 -26.12 -5.82 9.15
C LEU A 495 -27.16 -4.73 9.43
N THR A 496 -28.20 -4.65 8.61
CA THR A 496 -29.31 -3.71 8.82
C THR A 496 -30.06 -4.03 10.10
N VAL A 497 -30.36 -5.32 10.35
CA VAL A 497 -30.98 -5.79 11.60
C VAL A 497 -30.08 -5.46 12.79
N TYR A 498 -28.77 -5.65 12.67
CA TYR A 498 -27.79 -5.24 13.68
C TYR A 498 -27.88 -3.73 13.97
N ILE A 499 -27.87 -2.87 12.95
CA ILE A 499 -27.98 -1.41 13.13
C ILE A 499 -29.31 -1.02 13.78
N ILE A 500 -30.43 -1.64 13.38
CA ILE A 500 -31.75 -1.41 13.98
C ILE A 500 -31.76 -1.80 15.45
N LEU A 501 -31.15 -2.94 15.80
CA LEU A 501 -31.05 -3.43 17.17
C LEU A 501 -30.26 -2.45 18.04
N LEU A 502 -29.12 -1.93 17.55
CA LEU A 502 -28.36 -0.89 18.25
C LEU A 502 -29.21 0.36 18.51
N LYS A 503 -29.94 0.84 17.49
CA LYS A 503 -30.83 2.01 17.62
C LYS A 503 -31.95 1.78 18.63
N LYS A 504 -32.54 0.59 18.64
CA LYS A 504 -33.62 0.23 19.57
C LYS A 504 -33.13 0.19 21.01
N TYR A 505 -31.99 -0.46 21.24
CA TYR A 505 -31.35 -0.52 22.56
C TYR A 505 -30.99 0.87 23.08
N ARG A 506 -30.52 1.77 22.21
CA ARG A 506 -30.31 3.19 22.56
C ARG A 506 -31.56 3.83 23.12
N LYS A 507 -32.68 3.68 22.41
CA LYS A 507 -33.95 4.32 22.79
C LYS A 507 -34.46 3.80 24.13
N GLU A 508 -34.41 2.49 24.36
CA GLU A 508 -34.86 1.87 25.61
C GLU A 508 -33.99 2.28 26.83
N ASN A 509 -32.69 2.53 26.64
CA ASN A 509 -31.82 3.02 27.72
C ASN A 509 -31.92 4.53 27.95
N TYR A 510 -32.26 5.32 26.93
CA TYR A 510 -32.55 6.76 27.07
C TYR A 510 -33.90 7.03 27.73
N GLU A 511 -34.88 6.13 27.62
CA GLU A 511 -36.19 6.25 28.28
C GLU A 511 -36.18 5.78 29.75
N LYS A 512 -35.11 5.10 30.18
CA LYS A 512 -34.93 4.60 31.57
C LYS A 512 -34.06 5.49 32.45
N ASN A 513 -33.33 6.44 31.86
CA ASN A 513 -32.52 7.46 32.53
C ASN A 513 -33.17 8.82 32.32
#